data_AF-A0A954LAP1-F1
#
_entry.id   AF-A0A954LAP1-F1
#
_cell.length_a   1.000
_cell.length_b   1.000
_cell.length_c   1.000
_cell.angle_alpha   90.00
_cell.angle_beta   90.00
_cell.angle_gamma   90.00
#
_symmetry.space_group_name_H-M   'P 1'
#
loop_
_entity.id
_entity.type
_entity.pdbx_description
1 polymer ?
#
loop_
_entity_poly.entity_id
_entity_poly.type
_entity_poly.pdbx_seq_one_letter_code
_entity_poly.pdbx_strand_id
1 'polypeptide(L)'
;AGPVTVTLRSRIVAAGNSAGSLSWRTPQAAFESHQLVRFTWPAGPEWQTSLVKIPEESAILHLRIVPPLGQQPVEIDSIRIEDKQGDVQNFDFQN
;
A
#
# COMPACT_ATOMS: atom_id res chain seq x y z
N ALA A 1 -0.69 -6.29 16.55
CA ALA A 1 -1.99 -5.86 16.03
C ALA A 1 -1.97 -6.07 14.52
N GLY A 2 -3.09 -6.53 13.98
CA GLY A 2 -3.26 -7.07 12.63
C GLY A 2 -4.60 -7.82 12.58
N PRO A 3 -5.28 -8.03 11.43
CA PRO A 3 -5.06 -7.49 10.09
C PRO A 3 -5.07 -5.96 10.02
N VAL A 4 -4.52 -5.41 8.95
CA VAL A 4 -4.56 -3.96 8.69
C VAL A 4 -5.19 -3.64 7.34
N THR A 5 -5.82 -2.47 7.25
CA THR A 5 -6.24 -1.84 6.00
C THR A 5 -5.29 -0.70 5.69
N VAL A 6 -4.67 -0.74 4.52
CA VAL A 6 -3.86 0.35 3.97
C VAL A 6 -4.73 1.16 3.02
N THR A 7 -4.93 2.43 3.35
CA THR A 7 -5.56 3.44 2.49
C THR A 7 -4.44 4.26 1.84
N LEU A 8 -4.31 4.14 0.53
CA LEU A 8 -3.30 4.84 -0.26
C LEU A 8 -3.99 5.87 -1.17
N ARG A 9 -3.73 7.15 -0.94
CA ARG A 9 -4.14 8.22 -1.86
C ARG A 9 -3.01 8.50 -2.84
N SER A 10 -3.26 8.22 -4.10
CA SER A 10 -2.24 8.28 -5.16
C SER A 10 -2.81 8.78 -6.47
N ARG A 11 -1.94 9.26 -7.34
CA ARG A 11 -2.25 9.63 -8.72
C ARG A 11 -1.21 8.99 -9.64
N ILE A 12 -1.68 8.35 -10.70
CA ILE A 12 -0.86 7.80 -11.77
C ILE A 12 -1.60 7.96 -13.09
N VAL A 13 -1.06 8.82 -13.97
CA VAL A 13 -1.75 9.23 -15.20
C VAL A 13 -1.97 8.05 -16.15
N ALA A 14 -0.99 7.14 -16.26
CA ALA A 14 -1.19 5.87 -16.94
C ALA A 14 -0.48 4.75 -16.18
N ALA A 15 -1.24 3.90 -15.48
CA ALA A 15 -0.68 2.76 -14.76
C ALA A 15 -0.18 1.63 -15.68
N GLY A 16 -0.54 1.69 -16.97
CA GLY A 16 -0.69 0.47 -17.77
C GLY A 16 -1.68 -0.48 -17.09
N ASN A 17 -2.09 -1.57 -17.70
CA ASN A 17 -2.91 -2.57 -16.99
C ASN A 17 -2.05 -3.41 -16.00
N SER A 18 -1.03 -2.79 -15.41
CA SER A 18 -0.02 -3.43 -14.57
C SER A 18 -0.45 -3.37 -13.11
N ALA A 19 -0.32 -4.48 -12.40
CA ALA A 19 -0.51 -4.52 -10.95
C ALA A 19 0.73 -3.96 -10.24
N GLY A 20 0.52 -3.26 -9.14
CA GLY A 20 1.56 -3.03 -8.15
C GLY A 20 1.40 -3.99 -6.98
N SER A 21 2.20 -3.80 -5.94
CA SER A 21 2.16 -4.67 -4.78
C SER A 21 2.50 -3.98 -3.47
N LEU A 22 1.94 -4.49 -2.38
CA LEU A 22 2.44 -4.28 -1.04
C LEU A 22 3.12 -5.55 -0.55
N SER A 23 4.28 -5.43 0.08
CA SER A 23 4.90 -6.53 0.81
C SER A 23 5.30 -6.08 2.20
N TRP A 24 5.39 -7.01 3.15
CA TRP A 24 5.68 -6.67 4.53
C TRP A 24 6.67 -7.64 5.16
N ARG A 25 7.17 -7.26 6.33
CA ARG A 25 7.86 -8.16 7.24
C ARG A 25 7.29 -8.03 8.64
N THR A 26 7.41 -9.11 9.39
CA THR A 26 7.08 -9.22 10.81
C THR A 26 8.39 -9.38 11.60
N PRO A 27 8.34 -9.52 12.94
CA PRO A 27 9.54 -9.87 13.70
C PRO A 27 10.11 -11.25 13.34
N GLN A 28 9.27 -12.18 12.85
CA GLN A 28 9.64 -13.59 12.62
C GLN A 28 9.93 -13.93 11.15
N ALA A 29 9.36 -13.18 10.20
CA ALA A 29 9.47 -13.45 8.76
C ALA A 29 9.72 -12.16 7.97
N ALA A 30 10.53 -12.25 6.91
CA ALA A 30 11.00 -11.08 6.17
C ALA A 30 10.72 -11.17 4.66
N PHE A 31 9.63 -10.52 4.23
CA PHE A 31 9.23 -10.41 2.82
C PHE A 31 9.12 -11.77 2.13
N GLU A 32 8.59 -12.77 2.83
CA GLU A 32 8.36 -14.08 2.25
C GLU A 32 7.32 -14.02 1.12
N SER A 33 7.23 -15.07 0.30
CA SER A 33 6.31 -15.10 -0.84
C SER A 33 4.84 -14.91 -0.47
N HIS A 34 4.46 -15.27 0.75
CA HIS A 34 3.12 -15.07 1.30
C HIS A 34 2.93 -13.68 1.92
N GLN A 35 4.00 -12.92 2.17
CA GLN A 35 3.98 -11.56 2.71
C GLN A 35 3.91 -10.52 1.59
N LEU A 36 2.99 -10.75 0.66
CA LEU A 36 2.79 -9.97 -0.55
C LEU A 36 1.31 -9.93 -0.90
N VAL A 37 0.77 -8.75 -1.20
CA VAL A 37 -0.53 -8.57 -1.83
C VAL A 37 -0.36 -7.75 -3.10
N ARG A 38 -0.94 -8.22 -4.20
CA ARG A 38 -1.01 -7.47 -5.45
C ARG A 38 -2.36 -6.77 -5.53
N PHE A 39 -2.37 -5.57 -6.07
CA PHE A 39 -3.59 -4.80 -6.28
C PHE A 39 -3.45 -3.92 -7.52
N THR A 40 -4.60 -3.60 -8.11
CA THR A 40 -4.66 -2.69 -9.26
C THR A 40 -4.54 -1.26 -8.75
N TRP A 41 -3.60 -0.51 -9.33
CA TRP A 41 -3.49 0.91 -9.04
C TRP A 41 -4.51 1.70 -9.85
N PRO A 42 -5.17 2.70 -9.24
CA PRO A 42 -6.14 3.51 -9.94
C PRO A 42 -5.44 4.40 -10.97
N ALA A 43 -5.79 4.26 -12.24
CA ALA A 43 -5.26 5.10 -13.31
C ALA A 43 -6.15 6.34 -13.53
N GLY A 44 -5.52 7.48 -13.77
CA GLY A 44 -6.21 8.72 -14.11
C GLY A 44 -5.45 9.97 -13.68
N PRO A 45 -5.80 11.14 -14.24
CA PRO A 45 -5.18 12.42 -13.89
C PRO A 45 -5.59 12.95 -12.51
N GLU A 46 -6.58 12.32 -11.87
CA GLU A 46 -7.11 12.71 -10.57
C GLU A 46 -6.55 11.86 -9.44
N TRP A 47 -6.52 12.44 -8.23
CA TRP A 47 -6.22 11.71 -7.00
C TRP A 47 -7.28 10.65 -6.73
N GLN A 48 -6.83 9.42 -6.48
CA GLN A 48 -7.70 8.29 -6.22
C GLN A 48 -7.22 7.50 -5.00
N THR A 49 -8.17 6.83 -4.35
CA THR A 49 -7.93 6.07 -3.12
C THR A 49 -7.97 4.58 -3.41
N SER A 50 -6.88 3.89 -3.04
CA SER A 50 -6.83 2.42 -3.01
C SER A 50 -6.98 1.92 -1.58
N LEU A 51 -7.82 0.91 -1.39
CA LEU A 51 -7.97 0.19 -0.12
C LEU A 51 -7.39 -1.21 -0.27
N VAL A 52 -6.31 -1.50 0.45
CA VAL A 52 -5.62 -2.78 0.40
C VAL A 52 -5.64 -3.44 1.77
N LYS A 53 -6.23 -4.64 1.85
CA LYS A 53 -6.27 -5.43 3.08
C LYS A 53 -5.02 -6.31 3.17
N ILE A 54 -4.33 -6.26 4.31
CA ILE A 54 -3.20 -7.14 4.63
C ILE A 54 -3.65 -8.09 5.73
N PRO A 55 -3.79 -9.41 5.45
CA PRO A 55 -4.32 -10.40 6.39
C PRO A 55 -3.26 -10.90 7.39
N GLU A 56 -2.29 -10.05 7.76
CA GLU A 56 -1.26 -10.39 8.73
C GLU A 56 -1.80 -10.15 10.14
N GLU A 57 -1.79 -11.18 10.98
CA GLU A 57 -2.23 -11.07 12.37
C GLU A 57 -1.11 -10.53 13.29
N SER A 58 0.14 -10.71 12.87
CA SER A 58 1.32 -10.23 13.59
C SER A 58 1.53 -8.73 13.41
N ALA A 59 2.36 -8.13 14.27
CA ALA A 59 2.78 -6.75 14.06
C ALA A 59 3.61 -6.62 12.76
N ILE A 60 3.18 -5.73 11.87
CA ILE A 60 3.94 -5.34 10.69
C ILE A 60 5.03 -4.35 11.12
N LEU A 61 6.29 -4.67 10.83
CA LEU A 61 7.43 -3.81 11.18
C LEU A 61 7.89 -2.91 10.03
N HIS A 62 7.60 -3.29 8.79
CA HIS A 62 7.97 -2.54 7.60
C HIS A 62 7.04 -2.97 6.47
N LEU A 63 6.43 -1.98 5.82
CA LEU A 63 5.63 -2.09 4.62
C LEU A 63 6.40 -1.53 3.42
N ARG A 64 6.54 -2.31 2.35
CA ARG A 64 7.06 -1.87 1.06
C ARG A 64 5.89 -1.68 0.10
N ILE A 65 5.83 -0.52 -0.53
CA ILE A 65 4.88 -0.19 -1.59
C ILE A 65 5.65 -0.18 -2.90
N VAL A 66 5.25 -1.03 -3.85
CA VAL A 66 5.82 -1.10 -5.19
C VAL A 66 4.74 -0.68 -6.18
N PRO A 67 4.86 0.50 -6.81
CA PRO A 67 3.96 0.92 -7.87
C PRO A 67 4.05 0.01 -9.12
N PRO A 68 3.06 0.07 -10.02
CA PRO A 68 3.09 -0.71 -11.24
C PRO A 68 4.26 -0.31 -12.13
N LEU A 69 4.83 -1.29 -12.85
CA LEU A 69 5.93 -1.05 -13.78
C LEU A 69 5.44 -0.23 -14.99
N GLY A 70 6.01 0.96 -15.20
CA GLY A 70 5.66 1.87 -16.27
C GLY A 70 6.41 3.21 -16.17
N GLN A 71 6.44 3.98 -17.26
CA GLN A 71 7.26 5.21 -17.39
C GLN A 71 6.60 6.50 -16.88
N GLN A 72 5.47 6.39 -16.16
CA GLN A 72 4.73 7.57 -15.70
C GLN A 72 5.08 7.85 -14.23
N PRO A 73 5.17 9.13 -13.84
CA PRO A 73 5.39 9.47 -12.44
C PRO A 73 4.22 8.95 -11.60
N VAL A 74 4.57 8.31 -10.49
CA VAL A 74 3.63 7.94 -9.45
C VAL A 74 3.73 8.97 -8.36
N GLU A 75 2.62 9.62 -8.07
CA GLU A 75 2.52 10.57 -6.98
C GLU A 75 1.73 9.94 -5.84
N ILE A 76 2.25 10.08 -4.63
CA ILE A 76 1.62 9.62 -3.40
C ILE A 76 1.35 10.85 -2.54
N ASP A 77 0.11 11.01 -2.13
CA ASP A 77 -0.34 12.09 -1.27
C ASP A 77 -0.30 11.69 0.19
N SER A 78 -0.90 10.54 0.51
CA SER A 78 -0.98 10.04 1.86
C SER A 78 -1.06 8.52 1.91
N ILE A 79 -0.56 7.97 3.02
CA ILE A 79 -0.69 6.56 3.40
C ILE A 79 -1.28 6.51 4.81
N ARG A 80 -2.42 5.85 4.95
CA ARG A 80 -3.02 5.54 6.25
C ARG A 80 -3.03 4.04 6.45
N ILE A 81 -2.56 3.58 7.59
CA ILE A 81 -2.57 2.17 8.00
C ILE A 81 -3.43 2.08 9.25
N GLU A 82 -4.51 1.31 9.18
CA GLU A 82 -5.45 1.13 10.29
C GLU A 82 -5.58 -0.34 10.63
N ASP A 83 -5.36 -0.70 11.89
CA ASP A 83 -5.55 -2.07 12.35
C ASP A 83 -7.01 -2.37 12.75
N LYS A 84 -7.30 -3.64 13.07
CA LYS A 84 -8.65 -4.05 13.47
C LYS A 84 -9.14 -3.43 14.78
N GLN A 85 -8.26 -2.81 15.58
CA GLN A 85 -8.61 -2.09 16.80
C GLN A 85 -8.93 -0.62 16.54
N GLY A 86 -8.66 -0.12 15.33
CA GLY A 86 -8.83 1.28 14.96
C GLY A 86 -7.61 2.14 15.27
N ASP A 87 -6.47 1.54 15.62
CA ASP A 87 -5.21 2.27 15.78
C ASP A 87 -4.68 2.64 14.39
N VAL A 88 -4.26 3.90 14.24
CA VAL A 88 -3.94 4.50 12.95
C VAL A 88 -2.51 5.02 12.93
N GLN A 89 -1.77 4.63 11.90
CA GLN A 89 -0.55 5.30 11.48
C GLN A 89 -0.81 6.08 10.20
N ASN A 90 -0.45 7.36 10.19
CA ASN A 90 -0.65 8.25 9.05
C ASN A 90 0.68 8.84 8.55
N PHE A 91 0.85 8.90 7.24
CA PHE A 91 1.97 9.52 6.56
C PHE A 91 1.42 10.48 5.50
N ASP A 92 1.66 11.78 5.68
CA ASP A 92 1.25 12.83 4.74
C ASP A 92 2.50 13.40 4.05
N PHE A 93 2.47 13.52 2.72
CA PHE A 93 3.65 13.91 1.91
C PHE A 93 3.52 15.26 1.21
N GLN A 94 2.42 15.98 1.39
CA GLN A 94 2.15 17.29 0.77
C GLN A 94 2.60 18.48 1.64
N ASN A 95 3.59 18.30 2.53
CA ASN A 95 4.09 19.36 3.41
C ASN A 95 4.84 20.45 2.67
#